data_AF-A0A941VSQ3-F1
#
_entry.id   AF-A0A941VSQ3-F1
#
_cell.length_a   1.000
_cell.length_b   1.000
_cell.length_c   1.000
_cell.angle_alpha   90.00
_cell.angle_beta   90.00
_cell.angle_gamma   90.00
#
_symmetry.space_group_name_H-M   'P 1'
#
loop_
_entity.id
_entity.type
_entity.pdbx_description
1 polymer ?
#
loop_
_entity_poly.entity_id
_entity_poly.type
_entity_poly.pdbx_seq_one_letter_code
_entity_poly.pdbx_strand_id
1 'polypeptide(L)'
;NRNQALAGKPEAAELVKASEGVVTKAFDLEKRLHNPTAEVTYDILAMRGGAMLYSRLAPLVMWASEGVGAPTASMREVFAAQKAELDALAAEVRALMGGPVADLNRQAAALGLGYVIPK
;
A
#
# COMPACT_ATOMS: atom_id res chain seq x y z
N ASN A 1 -18.19 9.40 -11.95
CA ASN A 1 -17.85 8.13 -11.26
C ASN A 1 -17.37 7.12 -12.31
N ARG A 2 -16.30 6.34 -12.06
CA ARG A 2 -15.79 5.27 -12.96
C ARG A 2 -16.93 4.43 -13.56
N ASN A 3 -17.85 3.92 -12.74
CA ASN A 3 -18.95 3.07 -13.20
C ASN A 3 -19.93 3.78 -14.14
N GLN A 4 -20.06 5.11 -14.04
CA GLN A 4 -20.84 5.91 -15.01
C GLN A 4 -20.07 6.14 -16.32
N ALA A 5 -18.74 6.31 -16.25
CA ALA A 5 -17.90 6.50 -17.43
C ALA A 5 -17.71 5.20 -18.25
N LEU A 6 -17.89 4.04 -17.61
CA LEU A 6 -17.78 2.71 -18.22
C LEU A 6 -19.15 2.09 -18.56
N ALA A 7 -20.26 2.75 -18.19
CA ALA A 7 -21.60 2.25 -18.48
C ALA A 7 -21.84 2.18 -19.99
N GLY A 8 -22.15 0.98 -20.50
CA GLY A 8 -22.46 0.75 -21.92
C GLY A 8 -21.25 0.53 -22.84
N LYS A 9 -20.03 0.46 -22.30
CA LYS A 9 -18.80 0.13 -23.06
C LYS A 9 -18.37 -1.31 -22.79
N PRO A 10 -18.81 -2.32 -23.57
CA PRO A 10 -18.32 -3.70 -23.40
C PRO A 10 -16.79 -3.79 -23.51
N GLU A 11 -16.15 -2.91 -24.29
CA GLU A 11 -14.70 -2.74 -24.35
C GLU A 11 -14.03 -2.31 -23.03
N ALA A 12 -14.79 -1.89 -22.02
CA ALA A 12 -14.28 -1.53 -20.70
C ALA A 12 -14.22 -2.71 -19.71
N ALA A 13 -14.75 -3.89 -20.04
CA ALA A 13 -14.76 -5.04 -19.13
C ALA A 13 -13.33 -5.45 -18.70
N GLU A 14 -12.39 -5.45 -19.65
CA GLU A 14 -10.98 -5.72 -19.37
C GLU A 14 -10.34 -4.64 -18.48
N LEU A 15 -10.71 -3.37 -18.67
CA LEU A 15 -10.24 -2.27 -17.82
C LEU A 15 -10.76 -2.41 -16.38
N VAL A 16 -12.02 -2.83 -16.20
CA VAL A 16 -12.61 -3.09 -14.88
C VAL A 16 -11.86 -4.24 -14.19
N LYS A 17 -11.67 -5.36 -14.88
CA LYS A 17 -10.94 -6.52 -14.36
C LYS A 17 -9.48 -6.19 -14.01
N ALA A 18 -8.80 -5.42 -14.85
CA ALA A 18 -7.46 -4.93 -14.58
C ALA A 18 -7.43 -4.01 -13.34
N SER A 19 -8.45 -3.16 -13.17
CA SER A 19 -8.58 -2.30 -11.98
C SER A 19 -8.74 -3.14 -10.70
N GLU A 20 -9.59 -4.17 -10.72
CA GLU A 20 -9.81 -5.06 -9.58
C GLU A 20 -8.54 -5.82 -9.19
N GLY A 21 -7.74 -6.24 -10.17
CA GLY A 21 -6.43 -6.84 -9.95
C GLY A 21 -5.43 -5.88 -9.30
N VAL A 22 -5.41 -4.61 -9.73
CA VAL A 22 -4.58 -3.57 -9.10
C VAL A 22 -5.03 -3.30 -7.66
N VAL A 23 -6.34 -3.17 -7.41
CA VAL A 23 -6.90 -2.96 -6.07
C VAL A 23 -6.54 -4.11 -5.14
N THR A 24 -6.70 -5.36 -5.58
CA THR A 24 -6.33 -6.54 -4.80
C THR A 24 -4.85 -6.50 -4.38
N LYS A 25 -3.95 -6.21 -5.33
CA LYS A 25 -2.51 -6.10 -5.04
C LYS A 25 -2.19 -4.96 -4.08
N ALA A 26 -2.83 -3.80 -4.25
CA ALA A 26 -2.64 -2.68 -3.33
C ALA A 26 -3.09 -3.03 -1.91
N PHE A 27 -4.24 -3.70 -1.79
CA PHE A 27 -4.80 -4.15 -0.52
C PHE A 27 -3.90 -5.17 0.18
N ASP A 28 -3.31 -6.11 -0.55
CA ASP A 28 -2.38 -7.08 0.01
C ASP A 28 -1.04 -6.46 0.46
N LEU A 29 -0.58 -5.41 -0.23
CA LEU A 29 0.58 -4.61 0.22
C LEU A 29 0.25 -3.84 1.50
N GLU A 30 -0.91 -3.18 1.56
CA GLU A 30 -1.34 -2.41 2.74
C GLU A 30 -1.58 -3.31 3.96
N LYS A 31 -2.10 -4.52 3.74
CA LYS A 31 -2.23 -5.58 4.76
C LYS A 31 -0.92 -6.01 5.39
N ARG A 32 0.23 -5.70 4.79
CA ARG A 32 1.55 -5.99 5.38
C ARG A 32 2.11 -4.78 6.12
N LEU A 33 1.60 -3.57 5.86
CA LEU A 33 2.07 -2.33 6.47
C LEU A 33 1.25 -1.89 7.69
N HIS A 34 -0.08 -1.74 7.56
CA HIS A 34 -0.90 -1.01 8.54
C HIS A 34 -2.24 -1.67 8.90
N ASN A 35 -2.85 -2.47 8.01
CA ASN A 35 -4.24 -2.95 8.03
C ASN A 35 -5.20 -2.04 7.22
N PRO A 36 -5.62 -2.45 6.00
CA PRO A 36 -6.52 -1.66 5.15
C PRO A 36 -7.99 -1.73 5.58
N THR A 37 -8.35 -2.57 6.56
CA THR A 37 -9.71 -2.65 7.09
C THR A 37 -9.85 -2.06 8.49
N ALA A 38 -8.86 -1.28 8.94
CA ALA A 38 -8.95 -0.59 10.21
C ALA A 38 -9.98 0.55 10.13
N GLU A 39 -11.00 0.51 10.96
CA GLU A 39 -11.98 1.59 11.13
C GLU A 39 -11.60 2.51 12.29
N VAL A 40 -10.94 1.95 13.31
CA VAL A 40 -10.41 2.68 14.46
C VAL A 40 -8.94 2.34 14.72
N THR A 41 -8.21 3.22 15.42
CA THR A 41 -6.77 3.05 15.69
C THR A 41 -6.43 1.72 16.38
N TYR A 42 -7.33 1.16 17.18
CA TYR A 42 -7.09 -0.12 17.85
C TYR A 42 -7.16 -1.34 16.93
N ASP A 43 -7.78 -1.23 15.75
CA ASP A 43 -7.91 -2.34 14.80
C ASP A 43 -6.55 -2.78 14.22
N ILE A 44 -5.54 -1.90 14.27
CA ILE A 44 -4.16 -2.22 13.87
C ILE A 44 -3.47 -3.16 14.86
N LEU A 45 -4.00 -3.27 16.09
CA LEU A 45 -3.47 -4.10 17.18
C LEU A 45 -4.26 -5.39 17.40
N ALA A 46 -5.49 -5.49 16.84
CA ALA A 46 -6.43 -6.57 17.12
C ALA A 46 -6.26 -7.83 16.24
N MET A 47 -5.29 -7.86 15.32
CA MET A 47 -5.16 -8.95 14.34
C MET A 47 -4.25 -10.10 14.82
N ARG A 48 -4.65 -11.34 14.46
CA ARG A 48 -3.80 -12.52 14.56
C ARG A 48 -2.59 -12.34 13.63
N GLY A 49 -1.39 -12.26 14.20
CA GLY A 49 -0.15 -12.00 13.46
C GLY A 49 0.81 -11.03 14.14
N GLY A 50 0.35 -10.34 15.19
CA GLY A 50 1.16 -9.38 15.95
C GLY A 50 1.10 -7.96 15.38
N ALA A 51 1.93 -7.06 15.91
CA ALA A 51 1.94 -5.67 15.50
C ALA A 51 2.43 -5.51 14.05
N MET A 52 1.65 -4.79 13.26
CA MET A 52 1.95 -4.46 11.86
C MET A 52 3.23 -3.62 11.73
N LEU A 53 3.86 -3.60 10.55
CA LEU A 53 5.16 -2.93 10.34
C LEU A 53 5.13 -1.45 10.75
N TYR A 54 4.06 -0.72 10.42
CA TYR A 54 3.90 0.67 10.84
C TYR A 54 3.94 0.81 12.37
N SER A 55 3.17 0.00 13.09
CA SER A 55 3.10 0.00 14.56
C SER A 55 4.42 -0.42 15.22
N ARG A 56 5.23 -1.23 14.52
CA ARG A 56 6.57 -1.62 14.96
C ARG A 56 7.62 -0.52 14.74
N LEU A 57 7.50 0.25 13.66
CA LEU A 57 8.39 1.36 13.32
C LEU A 57 8.11 2.62 14.14
N ALA A 58 6.84 2.92 14.42
CA ALA A 58 6.45 4.17 15.07
C ALA A 58 7.15 4.41 16.44
N PRO A 59 7.28 3.42 17.34
CA PRO A 59 8.02 3.59 18.59
C PRO A 59 9.51 3.89 18.37
N LEU A 60 10.15 3.30 17.35
CA LEU A 60 11.56 3.56 17.06
C LEU A 60 11.77 5.00 16.60
N VAL A 61 10.85 5.53 15.79
CA VAL A 61 10.88 6.93 15.35
C VAL A 61 10.71 7.85 16.55
N MET A 62 9.70 7.59 17.40
CA MET A 62 9.44 8.36 18.61
C MET A 62 10.67 8.36 19.55
N TRP A 63 11.27 7.20 19.80
CA TRP A 63 12.48 7.11 20.64
C TRP A 63 13.67 7.83 20.02
N ALA A 64 13.82 7.80 18.70
CA ALA A 64 14.90 8.52 18.02
C ALA A 64 14.69 10.05 18.02
N SER A 65 13.44 10.52 18.02
CA SER A 65 13.12 11.96 18.02
C SER A 65 13.03 12.57 19.40
N GLU A 66 12.58 11.81 20.40
CA GLU A 66 12.27 12.31 21.75
C GLU A 66 13.23 11.76 22.82
N GLY A 67 14.00 10.72 22.49
CA GLY A 67 14.93 10.08 23.42
C GLY A 67 16.13 10.97 23.74
N VAL A 68 16.66 10.80 24.96
CA VAL A 68 17.91 11.42 25.37
C VAL A 68 19.06 10.46 25.06
N GLY A 69 20.01 10.93 24.23
CA GLY A 69 21.19 10.16 23.84
C GLY A 69 21.00 9.37 22.55
N ALA A 70 22.06 8.64 22.16
CA ALA A 70 22.04 7.86 20.93
C ALA A 70 21.19 6.59 21.09
N PRO A 71 20.55 6.09 20.01
CA PRO A 71 19.88 4.79 20.03
C PRO A 71 20.82 3.68 20.52
N THR A 72 20.27 2.68 21.22
CA THR A 72 21.07 1.52 21.67
C THR A 72 21.44 0.61 20.49
N ALA A 73 22.37 -0.33 20.70
CA ALA A 73 22.73 -1.32 19.68
C ALA A 73 21.51 -2.15 19.24
N SER A 74 20.74 -2.65 20.21
CA SER A 74 19.53 -3.43 19.94
C SER A 74 18.47 -2.61 19.20
N MET A 75 18.30 -1.32 19.50
CA MET A 75 17.39 -0.44 18.74
C MET A 75 17.79 -0.33 17.26
N ARG A 76 19.11 -0.23 16.98
CA ARG A 76 19.61 -0.18 15.60
C ARG A 76 19.42 -1.50 14.85
N GLU A 77 19.61 -2.63 15.52
CA GLU A 77 19.39 -3.96 14.93
C GLU A 77 17.91 -4.16 14.57
N VAL A 78 17.01 -3.82 15.49
CA VAL A 78 15.56 -3.87 15.25
C VAL A 78 15.17 -2.94 14.10
N PHE A 79 15.72 -1.72 14.07
CA PHE A 79 15.51 -0.79 12.96
C PHE A 79 15.99 -1.36 11.63
N ALA A 80 17.18 -1.95 11.57
CA ALA A 80 17.74 -2.50 10.33
C ALA A 80 16.82 -3.58 9.73
N ALA A 81 16.28 -4.48 10.57
CA ALA A 81 15.35 -5.51 10.13
C ALA A 81 14.02 -4.92 9.63
N GLN A 82 13.41 -4.00 10.39
CA GLN A 82 12.15 -3.37 10.00
C GLN A 82 12.31 -2.47 8.76
N LYS A 83 13.46 -1.82 8.61
CA LYS A 83 13.79 -0.99 7.45
C LYS A 83 13.96 -1.83 6.19
N ALA A 84 14.60 -3.00 6.29
CA ALA A 84 14.69 -3.93 5.16
C ALA A 84 13.30 -4.40 4.70
N GLU A 85 12.40 -4.68 5.64
CA GLU A 85 11.01 -5.03 5.35
C GLU A 85 10.25 -3.86 4.66
N LEU A 86 10.43 -2.64 5.17
CA LEU A 86 9.87 -1.43 4.56
C LEU A 86 10.41 -1.19 3.15
N ASP A 87 11.70 -1.38 2.93
CA ASP A 87 12.33 -1.18 1.61
C ASP A 87 11.81 -2.19 0.59
N ALA A 88 11.61 -3.44 1.00
CA ALA A 88 10.99 -4.46 0.16
C ALA A 88 9.55 -4.06 -0.22
N LEU A 89 8.73 -3.67 0.76
CA LEU A 89 7.37 -3.18 0.50
C LEU A 89 7.36 -1.95 -0.42
N ALA A 90 8.26 -0.99 -0.20
CA ALA A 90 8.38 0.19 -1.03
C ALA A 90 8.81 -0.16 -2.46
N ALA A 91 9.67 -1.15 -2.65
CA ALA A 91 10.03 -1.65 -3.98
C ALA A 91 8.83 -2.31 -4.68
N GLU A 92 8.04 -3.11 -3.97
CA GLU A 92 6.81 -3.73 -4.51
C GLU A 92 5.76 -2.67 -4.89
N VAL A 93 5.57 -1.63 -4.08
CA VAL A 93 4.70 -0.50 -4.41
C VAL A 93 5.18 0.23 -5.65
N ARG A 94 6.49 0.52 -5.77
CA ARG A 94 7.05 1.13 -6.98
C ARG A 94 6.84 0.26 -8.21
N ALA A 95 6.99 -1.06 -8.09
CA ALA A 95 6.73 -2.00 -9.18
C ALA A 95 5.23 -2.01 -9.58
N LEU A 96 4.32 -1.98 -8.60
CA LEU A 96 2.88 -1.86 -8.85
C LEU A 96 2.54 -0.58 -9.61
N MET A 97 3.12 0.55 -9.18
CA MET A 97 2.92 1.86 -9.80
C MET A 97 3.51 1.92 -11.22
N GLY A 98 4.72 1.41 -11.41
CA GLY A 98 5.44 1.46 -12.68
C GLY A 98 4.98 0.46 -13.74
N GLY A 99 4.35 -0.64 -13.31
CA GLY A 99 3.80 -1.66 -14.22
C GLY A 99 2.27 -1.62 -14.24
N PRO A 100 1.58 -2.43 -13.41
CA PRO A 100 0.13 -2.59 -13.51
C PRO A 100 -0.70 -1.30 -13.50
N VAL A 101 -0.35 -0.31 -12.66
CA VAL A 101 -1.06 0.98 -12.64
C VAL A 101 -0.80 1.80 -13.90
N ALA A 102 0.46 1.84 -14.37
CA ALA A 102 0.81 2.50 -15.62
C ALA A 102 0.08 1.86 -16.81
N ASP A 103 -0.02 0.53 -16.84
CA ASP A 103 -0.72 -0.23 -17.87
C ASP A 103 -2.23 0.06 -17.85
N LEU A 104 -2.83 0.11 -16.66
CA LEU A 104 -4.23 0.48 -16.47
C LEU A 104 -4.51 1.89 -17.01
N ASN A 105 -3.63 2.85 -16.72
CA ASN A 105 -3.76 4.21 -17.23
C ASN A 105 -3.62 4.30 -18.76
N ARG A 106 -2.74 3.50 -19.37
CA ARG A 106 -2.64 3.42 -20.84
C ARG A 106 -3.91 2.85 -21.46
N GLN A 107 -4.48 1.80 -20.88
CA GLN A 107 -5.76 1.23 -21.33
C GLN A 107 -6.90 2.24 -21.20
N ALA A 108 -6.96 2.95 -20.08
CA ALA A 108 -7.95 4.00 -19.87
C ALA A 108 -7.84 5.14 -20.89
N ALA A 109 -6.61 5.59 -21.18
CA ALA A 109 -6.35 6.61 -22.18
C ALA A 109 -6.79 6.16 -23.58
N ALA A 110 -6.53 4.91 -23.96
CA ALA A 110 -6.99 4.34 -25.24
C ALA A 110 -8.53 4.32 -25.37
N LEU A 111 -9.25 4.25 -24.25
CA LEU A 111 -10.71 4.33 -24.18
C LEU A 111 -11.27 5.76 -24.03
N GLY A 112 -10.39 6.77 -24.09
CA GLY A 112 -10.75 8.19 -23.97
C GLY A 112 -11.05 8.65 -22.55
N LEU A 113 -10.62 7.90 -21.52
CA LEU A 113 -10.94 8.17 -20.11
C LEU A 113 -9.86 8.97 -19.37
N GLY A 114 -8.72 9.25 -20.01
CA GLY A 114 -7.60 10.01 -19.43
C GLY A 114 -6.78 9.21 -18.43
N TYR A 115 -7.29 9.02 -17.21
CA TYR A 115 -6.66 8.20 -16.16
C TYR A 115 -7.74 7.61 -15.25
N VAL A 116 -7.46 6.44 -14.67
CA VAL A 116 -8.40 5.76 -13.76
C VAL A 116 -7.88 5.88 -12.34
N ILE A 117 -8.73 6.41 -11.46
CA ILE A 117 -8.57 6.27 -10.01
C ILE A 117 -9.40 5.04 -9.60
N PRO A 118 -8.77 3.92 -9.21
CA PRO A 118 -9.50 2.78 -8.68
C PRO A 118 -10.21 3.19 -7.39
N LYS A 119 -11.40 2.63 -7.16
CA LYS A 119 -12.12 2.79 -5.89
C LYS A 119 -11.74 1.68 -4.93
#